data_AF-A0A959WQ59-F1
#
_entry.id   AF-A0A959WQ59-F1
#
_cell.length_a   1.000
_cell.length_b   1.000
_cell.length_c   1.000
_cell.angle_alpha   90.00
_cell.angle_beta   90.00
_cell.angle_gamma   90.00
#
_symmetry.space_group_name_H-M   'P 1'
#
loop_
_entity.id
_entity.type
_entity.pdbx_description
1 polymer ?
#
loop_
_entity_poly.entity_id
_entity_poly.type
_entity_poly.pdbx_seq_one_letter_code
_entity_poly.pdbx_strand_id
1 'polypeptide(L)'
;SEQTFNTSVLIGPDGRDIATYCKTHLFDVAVGGRVYRESAVTRPGDRVVVADACGQRLGMSVCYDLRFPELYRALIDHGASLIAVPSAFTATTGRDHWEVLLRARAIENQVAVLAANQFGRHDNGTISYGRSMIVDAWGTVLARVPDGEGMAIAAIDFARQAAVRADLPALTHRRTDLYGSSPHTT
;
A
#
# COMPACT_ATOMS: atom_id res chain seq x y z
N SER A 1 -23.77 2.14 -18.69
CA SER A 1 -23.90 2.07 -17.22
C SER A 1 -22.76 2.88 -16.62
N GLU A 2 -23.07 3.75 -15.66
CA GLU A 2 -22.07 4.48 -14.90
C GLU A 2 -21.33 3.47 -14.01
N GLN A 3 -20.01 3.33 -14.15
CA GLN A 3 -19.20 2.41 -13.34
C GLN A 3 -18.30 3.24 -12.41
N THR A 4 -18.23 2.81 -11.15
CA THR A 4 -17.49 3.51 -10.09
C THR A 4 -16.03 3.05 -10.01
N PHE A 5 -15.20 3.80 -9.28
CA PHE A 5 -13.81 3.41 -8.97
C PHE A 5 -13.63 3.26 -7.46
N ASN A 6 -12.66 2.44 -7.07
CA ASN A 6 -12.15 2.42 -5.70
C ASN A 6 -10.95 3.39 -5.64
N THR A 7 -11.14 4.54 -5.01
CA THR A 7 -10.25 5.69 -5.17
C THR A 7 -9.64 6.12 -3.84
N SER A 8 -8.32 6.25 -3.80
CA SER A 8 -7.59 6.93 -2.73
C SER A 8 -7.26 8.36 -3.19
N VAL A 9 -7.59 9.35 -2.36
CA VAL A 9 -7.36 10.77 -2.64
C VAL A 9 -6.40 11.32 -1.59
N LEU A 10 -5.34 11.99 -2.04
CA LEU A 10 -4.45 12.77 -1.21
C LEU A 10 -4.92 14.22 -1.21
N ILE A 11 -5.34 14.70 -0.04
CA ILE A 11 -5.83 16.07 0.15
C ILE A 11 -4.75 16.90 0.83
N GLY A 12 -4.47 18.08 0.28
CA GLY A 12 -3.50 19.03 0.80
C GLY A 12 -3.99 19.81 2.03
N PRO A 13 -3.09 20.51 2.72
CA PRO A 13 -3.44 21.32 3.89
C PRO A 13 -4.36 22.49 3.57
N ASP A 14 -4.47 22.88 2.29
CA ASP A 14 -5.41 23.87 1.77
C ASP A 14 -6.78 23.28 1.38
N GLY A 15 -6.99 21.98 1.61
CA GLY A 15 -8.21 21.26 1.28
C GLY A 15 -8.35 20.87 -0.19
N ARG A 16 -7.32 21.06 -1.02
CA ARG A 16 -7.36 20.70 -2.45
C ARG A 16 -6.81 19.29 -2.70
N ASP A 17 -7.33 18.64 -3.74
CA ASP A 17 -6.79 17.36 -4.22
C ASP A 17 -5.37 17.56 -4.77
N ILE A 18 -4.39 16.91 -4.16
CA ILE A 18 -3.01 16.86 -4.64
C ILE A 18 -2.87 15.73 -5.67
N ALA A 19 -3.44 14.57 -5.36
CA ALA A 19 -3.36 13.39 -6.21
C ALA A 19 -4.50 12.42 -5.97
N THR A 20 -4.82 11.67 -7.01
CA THR A 20 -5.90 10.68 -7.01
C THR A 20 -5.38 9.39 -7.60
N TYR A 21 -5.54 8.29 -6.86
CA TYR A 21 -5.18 6.94 -7.27
C TYR A 21 -6.43 6.07 -7.32
N CYS A 22 -6.71 5.47 -8.47
CA CYS A 22 -7.74 4.45 -8.61
C CYS A 22 -7.08 3.07 -8.52
N LYS A 23 -7.61 2.20 -7.65
CA LYS A 23 -7.12 0.84 -7.41
C LYS A 23 -6.93 0.08 -8.71
N THR A 24 -5.72 -0.41 -8.96
CA THR A 24 -5.38 -1.07 -10.23
C THR A 24 -5.69 -2.56 -10.20
N HIS A 25 -5.62 -3.22 -9.04
CA HIS A 25 -5.94 -4.64 -8.89
C HIS A 25 -7.24 -4.86 -8.12
N LEU A 26 -8.30 -5.28 -8.80
CA LEU A 26 -9.60 -5.55 -8.19
C LEU A 26 -9.64 -6.91 -7.47
N PHE A 27 -10.35 -6.96 -6.35
CA PHE A 27 -10.47 -8.14 -5.48
C PHE A 27 -11.53 -9.12 -5.97
N ASP A 28 -11.17 -9.88 -6.99
CA ASP A 28 -11.97 -10.97 -7.57
C ASP A 28 -11.42 -12.32 -7.10
N VAL A 29 -11.89 -12.82 -5.96
CA VAL A 29 -11.34 -14.03 -5.33
C VAL A 29 -12.42 -14.88 -4.66
N ALA A 30 -12.12 -16.17 -4.45
CA ALA A 30 -12.88 -17.05 -3.57
C ALA A 30 -12.03 -17.43 -2.36
N VAL A 31 -12.37 -16.94 -1.17
CA VAL A 31 -11.60 -17.18 0.07
C VAL A 31 -12.50 -17.25 1.30
N GLY A 32 -12.19 -18.16 2.23
CA GLY A 32 -12.96 -18.32 3.47
C GLY A 32 -14.43 -18.69 3.22
N GLY A 33 -14.70 -19.47 2.17
CA GLY A 33 -16.05 -19.87 1.78
C GLY A 33 -16.89 -18.76 1.15
N ARG A 34 -16.30 -17.60 0.80
CA ARG A 34 -16.99 -16.47 0.17
C ARG A 34 -16.34 -16.09 -1.15
N VAL A 35 -17.16 -15.71 -2.11
CA VAL A 35 -16.72 -15.14 -3.39
C VAL A 35 -16.85 -13.63 -3.32
N TYR A 36 -15.76 -12.93 -3.60
CA TYR A 36 -15.69 -11.48 -3.75
C TYR A 36 -15.50 -11.18 -5.24
N ARG A 37 -16.24 -10.20 -5.76
CA ARG A 37 -16.16 -9.78 -7.16
C ARG A 37 -16.29 -8.27 -7.25
N GLU A 38 -15.22 -7.58 -6.86
CA GLU A 38 -15.13 -6.12 -6.87
C GLU A 38 -15.31 -5.56 -8.30
N SER A 39 -14.89 -6.31 -9.33
CA SER A 39 -15.08 -5.95 -10.74
C SER A 39 -16.54 -5.88 -11.20
N ALA A 40 -17.48 -6.47 -10.45
CA ALA A 40 -18.90 -6.41 -10.80
C ALA A 40 -19.47 -4.99 -10.66
N VAL A 41 -18.83 -4.13 -9.85
CA VAL A 41 -19.33 -2.79 -9.49
C VAL A 41 -18.30 -1.67 -9.66
N THR A 42 -17.00 -2.02 -9.78
CA THR A 42 -15.91 -1.04 -9.95
C THR A 42 -15.04 -1.33 -11.16
N ARG A 43 -14.40 -0.28 -11.70
CA ARG A 43 -13.36 -0.39 -12.73
C ARG A 43 -11.96 -0.32 -12.10
N PRO A 44 -10.97 -1.03 -12.68
CA PRO A 44 -9.59 -0.84 -12.29
C PRO A 44 -9.10 0.53 -12.77
N GLY A 45 -8.23 1.16 -11.97
CA GLY A 45 -7.39 2.24 -12.44
C GLY A 45 -6.30 1.76 -13.41
N ASP A 46 -5.62 2.70 -14.03
CA ASP A 46 -4.66 2.46 -15.12
C ASP A 46 -3.30 3.14 -14.91
N ARG A 47 -3.05 3.71 -13.71
CA ARG A 47 -1.87 4.53 -13.42
C ARG A 47 -1.19 4.16 -12.11
N VAL A 48 0.13 4.29 -12.12
CA VAL A 48 0.96 4.35 -10.92
C VAL A 48 1.01 5.79 -10.44
N VAL A 49 0.75 6.05 -9.16
CA VAL A 49 0.65 7.41 -8.62
C VAL A 49 1.64 7.61 -7.48
N VAL A 50 2.52 8.60 -7.66
CA VAL A 50 3.42 9.13 -6.63
C VAL A 50 3.23 10.64 -6.60
N ALA A 51 3.05 11.21 -5.41
CA ALA A 51 2.84 12.65 -5.24
C ALA A 51 3.66 13.21 -4.08
N ASP A 52 3.89 14.52 -4.09
CA ASP A 52 4.58 15.20 -2.99
C ASP A 52 3.63 15.35 -1.78
N ALA A 53 4.07 14.89 -0.62
CA ALA A 53 3.34 14.99 0.64
C ALA A 53 4.32 15.21 1.79
N CYS A 54 4.18 16.32 2.52
CA CYS A 54 5.02 16.65 3.68
C CYS A 54 6.55 16.61 3.38
N GLY A 55 6.97 17.06 2.19
CA GLY A 55 8.38 17.04 1.77
C GLY A 55 8.90 15.65 1.41
N GLN A 56 8.03 14.67 1.24
CA GLN A 56 8.34 13.29 0.85
C GLN A 56 7.54 12.89 -0.39
N ARG A 57 7.97 11.80 -1.05
CA ARG A 57 7.32 11.24 -2.23
C ARG A 57 6.42 10.09 -1.79
N LEU A 58 5.12 10.34 -1.73
CA LEU A 58 4.12 9.36 -1.31
C LEU A 58 3.64 8.53 -2.50
N GLY A 59 3.96 7.24 -2.50
CA GLY A 59 3.34 6.26 -3.38
C GLY A 59 1.96 5.84 -2.87
N MET A 60 0.99 5.71 -3.77
CA MET A 60 -0.40 5.38 -3.43
C MET A 60 -0.76 3.99 -3.94
N SER A 61 -1.43 3.20 -3.10
CA SER A 61 -1.96 1.87 -3.42
C SER A 61 -3.20 1.58 -2.57
N VAL A 62 -4.01 0.59 -2.94
CA VAL A 62 -5.22 0.22 -2.18
C VAL A 62 -5.33 -1.29 -1.99
N CYS A 63 -5.36 -1.72 -0.73
CA CYS A 63 -5.75 -3.08 -0.31
C CYS A 63 -5.12 -4.22 -1.13
N TYR A 64 -5.86 -4.77 -2.11
CA TYR A 64 -5.46 -5.96 -2.87
C TYR A 64 -4.18 -5.75 -3.69
N ASP A 65 -3.88 -4.51 -4.05
CA ASP A 65 -2.61 -4.07 -4.63
C ASP A 65 -1.40 -4.58 -3.85
N LEU A 66 -1.51 -4.70 -2.52
CA LEU A 66 -0.47 -5.21 -1.63
C LEU A 66 0.09 -6.58 -2.05
N ARG A 67 -0.67 -7.37 -2.80
CA ARG A 67 -0.23 -8.70 -3.27
C ARG A 67 0.68 -8.65 -4.50
N PHE A 68 0.77 -7.53 -5.21
CA PHE A 68 1.47 -7.39 -6.48
C PHE A 68 2.77 -6.60 -6.29
N PRO A 69 3.92 -7.28 -6.07
CA PRO A 69 5.20 -6.60 -5.83
C PRO A 69 5.61 -5.65 -6.97
N GLU A 70 5.15 -5.90 -8.20
CA GLU A 70 5.44 -5.12 -9.40
C GLU A 70 4.95 -3.67 -9.28
N LEU A 71 3.76 -3.47 -8.70
CA LEU A 71 3.24 -2.12 -8.45
C LEU A 71 4.15 -1.36 -7.48
N TYR A 72 4.62 -2.02 -6.42
CA TYR A 72 5.48 -1.38 -5.43
C TYR A 72 6.86 -1.10 -6.01
N ARG A 73 7.38 -1.98 -6.88
CA ARG A 73 8.57 -1.68 -7.68
C ARG A 73 8.38 -0.44 -8.52
N ALA A 74 7.26 -0.32 -9.22
CA ALA A 74 6.95 0.85 -10.02
C ALA A 74 6.88 2.12 -9.17
N LEU A 75 6.25 2.08 -7.98
CA LEU A 75 6.24 3.24 -7.07
C LEU A 75 7.66 3.69 -6.69
N ILE A 76 8.57 2.74 -6.42
CA ILE A 76 9.98 3.07 -6.12
C ILE A 76 10.71 3.63 -7.34
N ASP A 77 10.48 3.05 -8.52
CA ASP A 77 11.06 3.55 -9.77
C ASP A 77 10.59 5.00 -10.04
N HIS A 78 9.36 5.34 -9.66
CA HIS A 78 8.79 6.70 -9.69
C HIS A 78 9.19 7.58 -8.49
N GLY A 79 10.16 7.13 -7.67
CA GLY A 79 10.81 7.92 -6.63
C GLY A 79 10.10 7.92 -5.28
N ALA A 80 9.17 6.99 -5.01
CA ALA A 80 8.50 6.92 -3.71
C ALA A 80 9.51 6.70 -2.55
N SER A 81 9.39 7.53 -1.51
CA SER A 81 10.11 7.42 -0.25
C SER A 81 9.22 6.99 0.91
N LEU A 82 7.90 6.94 0.67
CA LEU A 82 6.86 6.52 1.59
C LEU A 82 5.72 5.88 0.78
N ILE A 83 5.04 4.85 1.28
CA ILE A 83 3.89 4.24 0.59
C ILE A 83 2.68 4.16 1.52
N ALA A 84 1.52 4.61 1.05
CA ALA A 84 0.23 4.41 1.71
C ALA A 84 -0.51 3.18 1.15
N VAL A 85 -1.11 2.40 2.05
CA VAL A 85 -1.86 1.17 1.75
C VAL A 85 -3.20 1.13 2.51
N PRO A 86 -4.12 2.11 2.32
CA PRO A 86 -5.48 2.04 2.86
C PRO A 86 -6.17 0.76 2.41
N SER A 87 -6.81 0.08 3.36
CA SER A 87 -7.21 -1.32 3.20
C SER A 87 -8.49 -1.70 3.93
N ALA A 88 -9.08 -2.81 3.49
CA ALA A 88 -10.14 -3.53 4.20
C ALA A 88 -9.90 -5.04 4.10
N PHE A 89 -8.73 -5.51 4.54
CA PHE A 89 -8.36 -6.92 4.49
C PHE A 89 -9.35 -7.77 5.27
N THR A 90 -9.80 -8.89 4.70
CA THR A 90 -10.71 -9.82 5.38
C THR A 90 -10.01 -10.46 6.58
N ALA A 91 -10.74 -10.83 7.62
CA ALA A 91 -10.18 -11.47 8.81
C ALA A 91 -9.34 -12.72 8.47
N THR A 92 -9.82 -13.56 7.55
CA THR A 92 -9.11 -14.77 7.10
C THR A 92 -7.79 -14.45 6.43
N THR A 93 -7.79 -13.54 5.45
CA THR A 93 -6.55 -13.21 4.72
C THR A 93 -5.63 -12.32 5.51
N GLY A 94 -6.17 -11.48 6.38
CA GLY A 94 -5.42 -10.56 7.22
C GLY A 94 -4.61 -11.29 8.27
N ARG A 95 -5.20 -12.30 8.94
CA ARG A 95 -4.52 -13.15 9.93
C ARG A 95 -3.18 -13.68 9.42
N ASP A 96 -3.18 -14.18 8.19
CA ASP A 96 -2.03 -14.93 7.66
C ASP A 96 -1.12 -14.08 6.75
N HIS A 97 -1.63 -13.00 6.13
CA HIS A 97 -0.88 -12.27 5.10
C HIS A 97 -0.62 -10.78 5.41
N TRP A 98 -1.43 -10.13 6.26
CA TRP A 98 -1.39 -8.67 6.40
C TRP A 98 -0.01 -8.14 6.77
N GLU A 99 0.50 -8.57 7.92
CA GLU A 99 1.81 -8.13 8.41
C GLU A 99 2.94 -8.60 7.50
N VAL A 100 2.89 -9.86 7.05
CA VAL A 100 3.95 -10.46 6.22
C VAL A 100 4.11 -9.68 4.91
N LEU A 101 3.02 -9.36 4.22
CA LEU A 101 3.08 -8.62 2.97
C LEU A 101 3.54 -7.18 3.19
N LEU A 102 3.02 -6.48 4.20
CA LEU A 102 3.42 -5.10 4.49
C LEU A 102 4.92 -5.00 4.78
N ARG A 103 5.42 -5.89 5.64
CA ARG A 103 6.85 -5.95 5.97
C ARG A 103 7.67 -6.35 4.75
N ALA A 104 7.19 -7.30 3.94
CA ALA A 104 7.85 -7.64 2.68
C ALA A 104 8.01 -6.39 1.82
N ARG A 105 6.92 -5.64 1.54
CA ARG A 105 6.96 -4.40 0.75
C ARG A 105 7.93 -3.38 1.32
N ALA A 106 7.95 -3.19 2.63
CA ALA A 106 8.86 -2.25 3.27
C ALA A 106 10.33 -2.65 3.09
N ILE A 107 10.67 -3.93 3.36
CA ILE A 107 12.02 -4.48 3.28
C ILE A 107 12.54 -4.45 1.85
N GLU A 108 11.77 -5.01 0.92
CA GLU A 108 12.24 -5.22 -0.44
C GLU A 108 12.41 -3.89 -1.19
N ASN A 109 11.61 -2.88 -0.84
CA ASN A 109 11.64 -1.55 -1.44
C ASN A 109 12.44 -0.54 -0.62
N GLN A 110 12.94 -0.93 0.55
CA GLN A 110 13.67 -0.08 1.50
C GLN A 110 12.95 1.26 1.71
N VAL A 111 11.67 1.17 2.08
CA VAL A 111 10.73 2.30 2.16
C VAL A 111 9.82 2.14 3.37
N ALA A 112 9.43 3.25 4.00
CA ALA A 112 8.37 3.22 5.00
C ALA A 112 6.99 2.93 4.37
N VAL A 113 6.17 2.16 5.08
CA VAL A 113 4.81 1.76 4.66
C VAL A 113 3.79 2.14 5.73
N LEU A 114 2.75 2.88 5.32
CA LEU A 114 1.63 3.34 6.14
C LEU A 114 0.37 2.59 5.75
N ALA A 115 -0.10 1.70 6.62
CA ALA A 115 -1.18 0.78 6.29
C ALA A 115 -2.37 0.96 7.24
N ALA A 116 -3.30 1.83 6.85
CA ALA A 116 -4.60 1.95 7.51
C ALA A 116 -5.52 0.81 7.05
N ASN A 117 -6.20 0.14 7.97
CA ASN A 117 -7.07 -0.99 7.67
C ASN A 117 -8.39 -0.89 8.44
N GLN A 118 -9.48 -1.23 7.77
CA GLN A 118 -10.80 -1.38 8.41
C GLN A 118 -10.77 -2.51 9.45
N PHE A 119 -11.57 -2.38 10.51
CA PHE A 119 -11.69 -3.37 11.59
C PHE A 119 -13.16 -3.73 11.85
N GLY A 120 -13.40 -4.96 12.29
CA GLY A 120 -14.71 -5.38 12.78
C GLY A 120 -15.65 -5.89 11.70
N ARG A 121 -16.93 -6.05 12.07
CA ARG A 121 -17.98 -6.61 11.20
C ARG A 121 -18.71 -5.48 10.48
N HIS A 122 -18.83 -5.62 9.16
CA HIS A 122 -19.58 -4.72 8.28
C HIS A 122 -21.00 -5.23 8.02
N ASP A 123 -21.88 -4.33 7.55
CA ASP A 123 -23.29 -4.64 7.26
C ASP A 123 -23.49 -5.77 6.24
N ASN A 124 -22.56 -5.90 5.28
CA ASN A 124 -22.55 -6.99 4.31
C ASN A 124 -22.02 -8.33 4.88
N GLY A 125 -21.85 -8.41 6.20
CA GLY A 125 -21.36 -9.56 6.94
C GLY A 125 -19.87 -9.84 6.78
N THR A 126 -19.12 -9.04 6.03
CA THR A 126 -17.64 -9.14 5.96
C THR A 126 -17.04 -8.73 7.29
N ILE A 127 -15.97 -9.41 7.71
CA ILE A 127 -15.21 -9.04 8.90
C ILE A 127 -13.83 -8.58 8.43
N SER A 128 -13.46 -7.34 8.71
CA SER A 128 -12.13 -6.82 8.42
C SER A 128 -11.17 -7.01 9.58
N TYR A 129 -9.91 -7.22 9.24
CA TYR A 129 -8.87 -7.67 10.17
C TYR A 129 -8.36 -6.57 11.13
N GLY A 130 -8.46 -5.30 10.73
CA GLY A 130 -7.85 -4.19 11.46
C GLY A 130 -6.33 -4.26 11.49
N ARG A 131 -5.75 -4.02 12.67
CA ARG A 131 -4.30 -4.02 12.88
C ARG A 131 -3.56 -3.09 11.92
N SER A 132 -4.11 -1.90 11.73
CA SER A 132 -3.43 -0.80 11.05
C SER A 132 -2.02 -0.64 11.62
N MET A 133 -1.03 -0.42 10.77
CA MET A 133 0.36 -0.37 11.21
C MET A 133 1.24 0.54 10.36
N ILE A 134 2.38 0.91 10.95
CA ILE A 134 3.46 1.66 10.30
C ILE A 134 4.70 0.78 10.35
N VAL A 135 5.34 0.58 9.20
CA VAL A 135 6.55 -0.24 9.05
C VAL A 135 7.67 0.61 8.48
N ASP A 136 8.88 0.51 9.05
CA ASP A 136 10.07 1.21 8.54
C ASP A 136 10.74 0.48 7.35
N ALA A 137 11.73 1.12 6.74
CA ALA A 137 12.48 0.59 5.60
C ALA A 137 13.31 -0.68 5.91
N TRP A 138 13.48 -1.04 7.18
CA TRP A 138 14.13 -2.29 7.60
C TRP A 138 13.12 -3.41 7.86
N GLY A 139 11.82 -3.11 7.78
CA GLY A 139 10.74 -4.04 8.08
C GLY A 139 10.37 -4.09 9.55
N THR A 140 10.82 -3.15 10.38
CA THR A 140 10.41 -3.04 11.78
C THR A 140 9.01 -2.43 11.85
N VAL A 141 8.10 -3.06 12.60
CA VAL A 141 6.77 -2.49 12.87
C VAL A 141 6.92 -1.42 13.95
N LEU A 142 6.86 -0.15 13.57
CA LEU A 142 7.05 0.99 14.47
C LEU A 142 5.83 1.24 15.37
N ALA A 143 4.64 1.06 14.81
CA ALA A 143 3.38 1.20 15.53
C ALA A 143 2.33 0.27 14.92
N ARG A 144 1.42 -0.22 15.76
CA ARG A 144 0.31 -1.09 15.36
C ARG A 144 -0.89 -0.85 16.27
N VAL A 145 -2.06 -0.72 15.67
CA VAL A 145 -3.32 -0.69 16.40
C VAL A 145 -3.62 -2.13 16.89
N PRO A 146 -3.97 -2.33 18.17
CA PRO A 146 -4.49 -3.61 18.64
C PRO A 146 -5.83 -3.96 17.97
N ASP A 147 -6.44 -5.08 18.35
CA ASP A 147 -7.80 -5.37 17.86
C ASP A 147 -8.77 -4.32 18.42
N GLY A 148 -9.42 -3.56 17.53
CA GLY A 148 -10.25 -2.42 17.87
C GLY A 148 -10.12 -1.26 16.88
N GLU A 149 -10.95 -0.24 17.09
CA GLU A 149 -10.75 1.07 16.47
C GLU A 149 -9.62 1.81 17.18
N GLY A 150 -8.80 2.55 16.42
CA GLY A 150 -7.70 3.30 16.99
C GLY A 150 -6.75 3.87 15.94
N MET A 151 -5.66 4.47 16.42
CA MET A 151 -4.66 5.15 15.61
C MET A 151 -3.26 4.64 15.92
N ALA A 152 -2.49 4.34 14.88
CA ALA A 152 -1.06 4.08 14.98
C ALA A 152 -0.30 5.38 14.70
N ILE A 153 0.58 5.78 15.62
CA ILE A 153 1.40 6.99 15.49
C ILE A 153 2.87 6.57 15.65
N ALA A 154 3.72 6.97 14.72
CA ALA A 154 5.16 6.75 14.78
C ALA A 154 5.91 7.89 14.08
N ALA A 155 7.13 8.16 14.53
CA ALA A 155 8.07 9.00 13.81
C ALA A 155 8.79 8.16 12.75
N ILE A 156 8.90 8.69 11.53
CA ILE A 156 9.64 8.04 10.44
C ILE A 156 10.97 8.77 10.27
N ASP A 157 12.07 8.04 10.43
CA ASP A 157 13.42 8.56 10.26
C ASP A 157 13.91 8.32 8.81
N PHE A 158 13.78 9.36 7.98
CA PHE A 158 14.23 9.31 6.59
C PHE A 158 15.76 9.29 6.44
N ALA A 159 16.52 9.78 7.44
CA ALA A 159 17.97 9.67 7.45
C ALA A 159 18.39 8.22 7.68
N ARG A 160 17.73 7.52 8.61
CA ARG A 160 17.93 6.07 8.79
C ARG A 160 17.53 5.28 7.55
N GLN A 161 16.42 5.63 6.90
CA GLN A 161 16.02 5.00 5.64
C GLN A 161 17.09 5.19 4.54
N ALA A 162 17.68 6.38 4.42
CA ALA A 162 18.78 6.63 3.50
C ALA A 162 20.02 5.77 3.84
N ALA A 163 20.36 5.64 5.14
CA ALA A 163 21.44 4.76 5.58
C ALA A 163 21.16 3.28 5.24
N VAL A 164 19.94 2.79 5.43
CA VAL A 164 19.55 1.41 5.03
C VAL A 164 19.81 1.17 3.54
N ARG A 165 19.47 2.13 2.68
CA ARG A 165 19.73 2.04 1.23
C ARG A 165 21.22 2.11 0.88
N ALA A 166 22.03 2.81 1.68
CA ALA A 166 23.47 2.88 1.47
C ALA A 166 24.19 1.59 1.96
N ASP A 167 23.82 1.09 3.13
CA ASP A 167 24.41 -0.10 3.75
C ASP A 167 24.03 -1.38 3.00
N LEU A 168 22.80 -1.45 2.50
CA LEU A 168 22.27 -2.56 1.70
C LEU A 168 21.71 -2.00 0.37
N PRO A 169 22.53 -1.76 -0.65
CA PRO A 169 22.09 -1.12 -1.89
C PRO A 169 21.34 -2.08 -2.84
N ALA A 170 20.40 -2.86 -2.31
CA ALA A 170 19.65 -3.88 -3.06
C ALA A 170 18.90 -3.30 -4.27
N LEU A 171 18.40 -2.07 -4.16
CA LEU A 171 17.70 -1.39 -5.26
C LEU A 171 18.62 -1.09 -6.46
N THR A 172 19.91 -0.83 -6.24
CA THR A 172 20.88 -0.56 -7.32
C THR A 172 21.43 -1.84 -7.93
N HIS A 173 21.37 -2.95 -7.20
CA HIS A 173 21.80 -4.28 -7.68
C HIS A 173 20.76 -4.96 -8.59
N ARG A 174 19.62 -4.33 -8.84
CA ARG A 174 18.57 -4.85 -9.73
C ARG A 174 19.11 -5.05 -11.15
N ARG A 175 18.88 -6.25 -11.70
CA ARG A 175 19.19 -6.65 -13.08
C ARG A 175 18.03 -6.35 -14.04
N THR A 176 17.72 -5.07 -14.23
CA THR A 176 16.66 -4.63 -15.16
C THR A 176 16.94 -5.00 -16.62
N ASP A 177 18.18 -5.35 -16.95
CA ASP A 177 18.56 -5.96 -18.22
C ASP A 177 17.96 -7.36 -18.43
N LEU A 178 17.61 -8.08 -17.37
CA LEU A 178 17.07 -9.44 -17.44
C LEU A 178 15.54 -9.48 -17.37
N TYR A 179 14.92 -8.64 -16.54
CA TYR A 179 13.47 -8.69 -16.28
C TYR A 179 12.74 -7.36 -16.60
N GLY A 180 13.43 -6.43 -17.25
CA GLY A 180 12.90 -5.11 -17.60
C GLY A 180 12.83 -4.14 -16.40
N SER A 181 12.57 -2.88 -16.70
CA SER A 181 12.13 -1.89 -15.72
C SER A 181 10.61 -1.73 -15.80
N SER A 182 9.96 -1.36 -14.70
CA SER A 182 8.57 -0.94 -14.77
C SER A 182 8.47 0.26 -15.72
N PRO A 183 7.51 0.27 -16.67
CA PRO A 183 7.42 1.35 -17.65
C PRO A 183 7.17 2.69 -16.93
N HIS A 184 8.06 3.67 -17.12
CA HIS A 184 7.77 5.05 -16.77
C HIS A 184 6.62 5.52 -17.65
N THR A 185 5.42 5.59 -17.09
CA THR A 185 4.33 6.34 -17.72
C THR A 185 4.59 7.80 -17.40
N THR A 186 5.22 8.52 -18.35
CA THR A 186 5.28 9.99 -18.38
C THR A 186 3.90 10.59 -18.59
#